data_AF-A0A2X2V450-F1
#
_entry.id   AF-A0A2X2V450-F1
#
_cell.length_a   1.000
_cell.length_b   1.000
_cell.length_c   1.000
_cell.angle_alpha   90.00
_cell.angle_beta   90.00
_cell.angle_gamma   90.00
#
_symmetry.space_group_name_H-M   'P 1'
#
loop_
_entity.id
_entity.type
_entity.pdbx_description
1 polymer ?
#
loop_
_entity_poly.entity_id
_entity_poly.type
_entity_poly.pdbx_seq_one_letter_code
_entity_poly.pdbx_strand_id
1 'polypeptide(L)'
;MKMAWSGLVIGLGTMSAQAMPCSTPSVQGEQQGKFDASGEICFVLPALSENYVSATLSGITDARLLDGQNRRIRTLLEGGPADGEHQLLFSLPVQQATSLVLHGNEGARWRFTWQMKETTPLPKIQRVAPVSPTLQQLEKALAAGAGTAHFWQDLQRNGTPLVEPVDDSHKRVTFLWRGAKQNVFILGSPAGDHDPLFRLGDSDVWFRSYVVPADTVMQYKLAPDVPLVNGSPRDQRRAILVSAQRDPLNPLTLGEKYADRWNQFSLLDLSPARFCSAQATAQPVRYGSLTRKTLFSERLGNSREIAIYRPHSAQPARWTLMLFDGKTYLDDYHIDRVLDGLIARHQLPPINVVFIDTLDHARRAKELPPNPDFCRLYGA
;
A
#
# COMPACT_ATOMS: atom_id res chain seq x y z
N MET A 1 67.13 -31.19 18.16
CA MET A 1 66.48 -30.73 16.91
C MET A 1 64.99 -30.55 17.18
N LYS A 2 64.51 -29.31 17.32
CA LYS A 2 63.08 -28.99 17.45
C LYS A 2 62.73 -28.05 16.29
N MET A 3 61.83 -28.49 15.43
CA MET A 3 61.31 -27.75 14.28
C MET A 3 60.42 -26.59 14.74
N ALA A 4 60.64 -25.42 14.17
CA ALA A 4 59.72 -24.28 14.24
C ALA A 4 58.74 -24.35 13.06
N TRP A 5 57.44 -24.28 13.35
CA TRP A 5 56.41 -24.10 12.34
C TRP A 5 56.12 -22.61 12.16
N SER A 6 56.34 -22.12 10.95
CA SER A 6 55.98 -20.77 10.50
C SER A 6 54.51 -20.78 10.05
N GLY A 7 53.64 -20.09 10.79
CA GLY A 7 52.25 -19.88 10.39
C GLY A 7 52.14 -18.78 9.34
N LEU A 8 51.62 -19.14 8.16
CA LEU A 8 51.30 -18.22 7.06
C LEU A 8 49.91 -17.61 7.34
N VAL A 9 49.84 -16.31 7.63
CA VAL A 9 48.56 -15.58 7.75
C VAL A 9 48.14 -15.12 6.37
N ILE A 10 47.10 -15.75 5.81
CA ILE A 10 46.43 -15.29 4.59
C ILE A 10 45.40 -14.24 5.02
N GLY A 11 45.70 -12.97 4.76
CA GLY A 11 44.75 -11.88 4.92
C GLY A 11 43.72 -11.91 3.79
N LEU A 12 42.53 -12.43 4.07
CA LEU A 12 41.35 -12.21 3.24
C LEU A 12 40.88 -10.76 3.47
N GLY A 13 41.33 -9.85 2.61
CA GLY A 13 40.77 -8.50 2.54
C GLY A 13 39.34 -8.60 2.04
N THR A 14 38.35 -8.37 2.91
CA THR A 14 36.98 -8.12 2.47
C THR A 14 36.98 -6.80 1.73
N MET A 15 36.92 -6.84 0.40
CA MET A 15 36.60 -5.66 -0.39
C MET A 15 35.16 -5.27 -0.02
N SER A 16 35.02 -4.23 0.79
CA SER A 16 33.75 -3.56 1.00
C SER A 16 33.20 -3.19 -0.37
N ALA A 17 32.06 -3.75 -0.75
CA ALA A 17 31.32 -3.30 -1.92
C ALA A 17 31.08 -1.80 -1.75
N GLN A 18 31.81 -0.98 -2.49
CA GLN A 18 31.59 0.46 -2.50
C GLN A 18 30.22 0.65 -3.14
N ALA A 19 29.23 1.06 -2.34
CA ALA A 19 27.94 1.50 -2.85
C ALA A 19 28.20 2.52 -3.96
N MET A 20 27.57 2.33 -5.13
CA MET A 20 27.69 3.27 -6.23
C MET A 20 27.40 4.70 -5.74
N PRO A 21 28.22 5.71 -6.10
CA PRO A 21 27.95 7.08 -5.69
C PRO A 21 26.61 7.52 -6.27
N CYS A 22 25.68 7.90 -5.40
CA CYS A 22 24.37 8.37 -5.79
C CYS A 22 24.49 9.62 -6.69
N SER A 23 23.74 9.65 -7.79
CA SER A 23 23.70 10.82 -8.69
C SER A 23 22.70 11.87 -8.18
N THR A 24 22.91 13.15 -8.46
CA THR A 24 21.97 14.22 -8.04
C THR A 24 21.18 14.72 -9.26
N PRO A 25 19.93 14.27 -9.45
CA PRO A 25 19.10 14.72 -10.57
C PRO A 25 18.64 16.18 -10.41
N SER A 26 18.31 16.82 -11.55
CA SER A 26 17.51 18.05 -11.59
C SER A 26 16.08 17.80 -11.07
N VAL A 27 15.31 18.86 -10.81
CA VAL A 27 13.91 18.75 -10.34
C VAL A 27 12.96 18.07 -11.34
N GLN A 28 13.34 18.01 -12.62
CA GLN A 28 12.63 17.25 -13.65
C GLN A 28 13.65 16.68 -14.63
N GLY A 29 13.32 15.55 -15.25
CA GLY A 29 14.20 14.94 -16.22
C GLY A 29 13.82 13.51 -16.58
N GLU A 30 14.65 12.93 -17.44
CA GLU A 30 14.65 11.52 -17.78
C GLU A 30 16.08 11.01 -17.69
N GLN A 31 16.24 9.82 -17.12
CA GLN A 31 17.48 9.08 -17.12
C GLN A 31 17.21 7.62 -17.44
N GLN A 32 18.15 6.99 -18.13
CA GLN A 32 18.06 5.59 -18.50
C GLN A 32 19.44 4.95 -18.48
N GLY A 33 19.47 3.62 -18.36
CA GLY A 33 20.72 2.88 -18.33
C GLY A 33 20.49 1.38 -18.31
N LYS A 34 21.50 0.66 -17.82
CA LYS A 34 21.41 -0.75 -17.46
C LYS A 34 21.83 -0.94 -16.02
N PHE A 35 21.21 -1.88 -15.33
CA PHE A 35 21.68 -2.32 -14.03
C PHE A 35 23.01 -3.07 -14.18
N ASP A 36 23.94 -2.81 -13.27
CA ASP A 36 25.17 -3.57 -13.15
C ASP A 36 24.96 -4.82 -12.29
N ALA A 37 26.05 -5.48 -11.88
CA ALA A 37 26.00 -6.67 -11.04
C ALA A 37 25.41 -6.43 -9.64
N SER A 38 25.37 -5.17 -9.16
CA SER A 38 24.72 -4.84 -7.88
C SER A 38 23.19 -4.84 -8.01
N GLY A 39 22.67 -4.61 -9.22
CA GLY A 39 21.25 -4.45 -9.45
C GLY A 39 20.66 -3.19 -8.83
N GLU A 40 21.49 -2.23 -8.37
CA GLU A 40 21.06 -1.05 -7.60
C GLU A 40 21.46 0.26 -8.30
N ILE A 41 20.59 1.27 -8.22
CA ILE A 41 20.89 2.65 -8.63
C ILE A 41 20.39 3.60 -7.55
N CYS A 42 21.16 4.64 -7.27
CA CYS A 42 20.82 5.64 -6.28
C CYS A 42 20.79 7.07 -6.84
N PHE A 43 19.77 7.83 -6.43
CA PHE A 43 19.60 9.25 -6.71
C PHE A 43 19.46 10.05 -5.41
N VAL A 44 20.29 11.08 -5.19
CA VAL A 44 20.10 12.05 -4.11
C VAL A 44 19.12 13.12 -4.57
N LEU A 45 17.91 13.09 -4.03
CA LEU A 45 16.86 14.03 -4.36
C LEU A 45 17.04 15.34 -3.56
N PRO A 46 16.73 16.51 -4.14
CA PRO A 46 16.92 17.79 -3.48
C PRO A 46 16.01 17.94 -2.26
N ALA A 47 16.46 18.74 -1.29
CA ALA A 47 15.60 19.20 -0.21
C ALA A 47 14.57 20.19 -0.78
N LEU A 48 13.29 19.88 -0.59
CA LEU A 48 12.17 20.70 -1.07
C LEU A 48 11.28 21.10 0.09
N SER A 49 10.55 22.21 -0.05
CA SER A 49 9.44 22.58 0.81
C SER A 49 8.27 21.60 0.66
N GLU A 50 7.04 21.99 1.00
CA GLU A 50 5.85 21.23 0.62
C GLU A 50 5.89 20.89 -0.87
N ASN A 51 5.81 19.61 -1.22
CA ASN A 51 6.12 19.14 -2.55
C ASN A 51 5.27 17.94 -2.96
N TYR A 52 5.27 17.68 -4.27
CA TYR A 52 4.89 16.39 -4.82
C TYR A 52 5.85 15.97 -5.92
N VAL A 53 6.00 14.67 -6.08
CA VAL A 53 6.83 14.01 -7.08
C VAL A 53 5.93 13.09 -7.90
N SER A 54 5.98 13.27 -9.22
CA SER A 54 5.44 12.33 -10.19
C SER A 54 6.61 11.63 -10.88
N ALA A 55 6.60 10.30 -10.90
CA ALA A 55 7.64 9.52 -11.54
C ALA A 55 7.05 8.38 -12.36
N THR A 56 7.71 8.05 -13.46
CA THR A 56 7.49 6.82 -14.23
C THR A 56 8.77 6.01 -14.21
N LEU A 57 8.66 4.77 -13.74
CA LEU A 57 9.74 3.80 -13.70
C LEU A 57 9.47 2.72 -14.75
N SER A 58 10.46 2.38 -15.55
CA SER A 58 10.40 1.23 -16.46
C SER A 58 11.59 0.32 -16.19
N GLY A 59 11.35 -0.99 -16.17
CA GLY A 59 12.40 -2.00 -15.99
C GLY A 59 12.97 -2.07 -14.56
N ILE A 60 12.21 -1.61 -13.57
CA ILE A 60 12.61 -1.52 -12.16
C ILE A 60 11.66 -2.40 -11.35
N THR A 61 12.20 -3.26 -10.50
CA THR A 61 11.42 -4.19 -9.67
C THR A 61 11.06 -3.60 -8.32
N ASP A 62 11.94 -2.75 -7.76
CA ASP A 62 11.76 -2.16 -6.44
C ASP A 62 12.24 -0.71 -6.43
N ALA A 63 11.55 0.15 -5.68
CA ALA A 63 11.91 1.54 -5.49
C ALA A 63 11.65 1.98 -4.05
N ARG A 64 12.65 2.58 -3.40
CA ARG A 64 12.58 2.97 -1.99
C ARG A 64 13.16 4.36 -1.77
N LEU A 65 12.59 5.09 -0.83
CA LEU A 65 13.13 6.33 -0.30
C LEU A 65 13.86 6.07 1.02
N LEU A 66 15.05 6.63 1.15
CA LEU A 66 15.90 6.58 2.35
C LEU A 66 16.16 8.01 2.87
N ASP A 67 16.20 8.19 4.18
CA ASP A 67 16.61 9.45 4.79
C ASP A 67 18.12 9.68 4.72
N GLY A 68 18.59 10.83 5.23
CA GLY A 68 20.03 11.16 5.30
C GLY A 68 20.87 10.24 6.20
N GLN A 69 20.25 9.34 6.97
CA GLN A 69 20.93 8.29 7.74
C GLN A 69 20.79 6.91 7.06
N ASN A 70 20.38 6.87 5.80
CA ASN A 70 20.17 5.67 5.01
C ASN A 70 19.08 4.74 5.58
N ARG A 71 18.16 5.26 6.40
CA ARG A 71 17.03 4.50 6.92
C ARG A 71 15.88 4.56 5.93
N ARG A 72 15.26 3.40 5.67
CA ARG A 72 14.09 3.31 4.80
C ARG A 72 12.92 4.12 5.37
N ILE A 73 12.45 5.10 4.61
CA ILE A 73 11.30 5.93 4.98
C ILE A 73 10.04 5.59 4.20
N ARG A 74 10.13 5.11 2.95
CA ARG A 74 8.97 4.71 2.14
C ARG A 74 9.37 3.73 1.05
N THR A 75 8.60 2.67 0.89
CA THR A 75 8.61 1.79 -0.28
C THR A 75 7.63 2.36 -1.29
N LEU A 76 8.12 2.63 -2.51
CA LEU A 76 7.32 3.16 -3.62
C LEU A 76 6.89 2.07 -4.59
N LEU A 77 7.71 1.03 -4.73
CA LEU A 77 7.48 -0.15 -5.54
C LEU A 77 8.19 -1.34 -4.87
N GLU A 78 7.55 -2.51 -4.88
CA GLU A 78 8.12 -3.75 -4.35
C GLU A 78 7.67 -4.93 -5.21
N GLY A 79 8.63 -5.71 -5.68
CA GLY A 79 8.38 -6.91 -6.49
C GLY A 79 7.52 -6.67 -7.74
N GLY A 80 7.74 -5.55 -8.43
CA GLY A 80 7.15 -5.26 -9.74
C GLY A 80 7.79 -6.10 -10.86
N PRO A 81 7.10 -6.33 -12.00
CA PRO A 81 7.69 -7.06 -13.11
C PRO A 81 8.94 -6.35 -13.65
N ALA A 82 10.00 -7.11 -13.95
CA ALA A 82 11.26 -6.55 -14.46
C ALA A 82 11.17 -5.89 -15.85
N ASP A 83 10.07 -6.09 -16.57
CA ASP A 83 9.72 -5.45 -17.84
C ASP A 83 8.56 -4.43 -17.68
N GLY A 84 8.13 -4.18 -16.45
CA GLY A 84 6.96 -3.38 -16.14
C GLY A 84 7.19 -1.88 -16.21
N GLU A 85 6.09 -1.14 -16.32
CA GLU A 85 6.04 0.31 -16.17
C GLU A 85 5.18 0.68 -14.95
N HIS A 86 5.72 1.55 -14.10
CA HIS A 86 5.11 1.95 -12.84
C HIS A 86 5.03 3.48 -12.74
N GLN A 87 3.81 4.00 -12.61
CA GLN A 87 3.57 5.41 -12.31
C GLN A 87 3.46 5.62 -10.80
N LEU A 88 4.31 6.48 -10.26
CA LEU A 88 4.42 6.76 -8.84
C LEU A 88 4.04 8.21 -8.54
N LEU A 89 3.31 8.40 -7.43
CA LEU A 89 3.00 9.70 -6.85
C LEU A 89 3.38 9.67 -5.37
N PHE A 90 4.26 10.57 -4.95
CA PHE A 90 4.74 10.64 -3.57
C PHE A 90 5.24 12.05 -3.22
N SER A 91 5.58 12.27 -1.97
CA SER A 91 6.23 13.50 -1.50
C SER A 91 7.54 13.16 -0.80
N LEU A 92 8.48 14.09 -0.87
CA LEU A 92 9.71 14.04 -0.10
C LEU A 92 9.49 14.66 1.29
N PRO A 93 10.19 14.18 2.33
CA PRO A 93 10.25 14.87 3.61
C PRO A 93 10.68 16.34 3.43
N VAL A 94 9.93 17.24 4.05
CA VAL A 94 10.12 18.69 3.91
C VAL A 94 11.48 19.11 4.44
N GLN A 95 12.20 19.91 3.65
CA GLN A 95 13.50 20.50 3.94
C GLN A 95 14.58 19.46 4.30
N GLN A 96 14.48 18.26 3.73
CA GLN A 96 15.42 17.16 3.96
C GLN A 96 15.85 16.52 2.64
N ALA A 97 17.15 16.29 2.48
CA ALA A 97 17.67 15.48 1.38
C ALA A 97 17.26 14.02 1.58
N THR A 98 16.88 13.35 0.48
CA THR A 98 16.35 11.99 0.49
C THR A 98 17.00 11.22 -0.65
N SER A 99 17.38 9.96 -0.43
CA SER A 99 17.89 9.10 -1.48
C SER A 99 16.77 8.24 -2.06
N LEU A 100 16.60 8.23 -3.37
CA LEU A 100 15.79 7.26 -4.10
C LEU A 100 16.69 6.12 -4.57
N VAL A 101 16.42 4.92 -4.08
CA VAL A 101 17.14 3.70 -4.46
C VAL A 101 16.23 2.82 -5.30
N LEU A 102 16.67 2.49 -6.50
CA LEU A 102 15.98 1.64 -7.47
C LEU A 102 16.72 0.32 -7.59
N HIS A 103 15.97 -0.79 -7.66
CA HIS A 103 16.54 -2.10 -7.92
C HIS A 103 15.97 -2.74 -9.19
N GLY A 104 16.77 -3.59 -9.81
CA GLY A 104 16.35 -4.43 -10.92
C GLY A 104 17.38 -5.51 -11.23
N ASN A 105 17.07 -6.32 -12.23
CA ASN A 105 17.92 -7.46 -12.60
C ASN A 105 19.19 -6.98 -13.30
N GLU A 106 20.33 -7.62 -12.99
CA GLU A 106 21.61 -7.37 -13.67
C GLU A 106 21.44 -7.37 -15.21
N GLY A 107 22.01 -6.36 -15.86
CA GLY A 107 21.97 -6.19 -17.31
C GLY A 107 20.63 -5.70 -17.88
N ALA A 108 19.55 -5.66 -17.08
CA ALA A 108 18.26 -5.14 -17.51
C ALA A 108 18.34 -3.63 -17.76
N ARG A 109 17.62 -3.16 -18.79
CA ARG A 109 17.50 -1.74 -19.08
C ARG A 109 16.47 -1.11 -18.16
N TRP A 110 16.77 0.09 -17.69
CA TRP A 110 15.87 0.88 -16.86
C TRP A 110 15.67 2.28 -17.45
N ARG A 111 14.51 2.86 -17.16
CA ARG A 111 14.19 4.27 -17.40
C ARG A 111 13.52 4.85 -16.16
N PHE A 112 13.92 6.06 -15.81
CA PHE A 112 13.35 6.88 -14.76
C PHE A 112 13.02 8.24 -15.34
N THR A 113 11.74 8.58 -15.42
CA THR A 113 11.26 9.92 -15.80
C THR A 113 10.60 10.54 -14.58
N TRP A 114 10.90 11.79 -14.26
CA TRP A 114 10.33 12.43 -13.07
C TRP A 114 10.06 13.91 -13.24
N GLN A 115 9.17 14.40 -12.38
CA GLN A 115 8.91 15.80 -12.16
C GLN A 115 8.62 16.03 -10.67
N MET A 116 9.40 16.90 -10.05
CA MET A 116 9.26 17.36 -8.67
C MET A 116 8.78 18.81 -8.70
N LYS A 117 7.79 19.14 -7.87
CA LYS A 117 7.33 20.52 -7.72
C LYS A 117 7.07 20.81 -6.27
N GLU A 118 7.49 21.99 -5.84
CA GLU A 118 6.95 22.59 -4.63
C GLU A 118 5.50 23.02 -4.89
N THR A 119 4.64 22.81 -3.90
CA THR A 119 3.22 23.10 -3.97
C THR A 119 2.67 23.38 -2.58
N THR A 120 1.41 23.77 -2.50
CA THR A 120 0.68 23.84 -1.24
C THR A 120 -0.46 22.83 -1.25
N PRO A 121 -0.90 22.36 -0.08
CA PRO A 121 -2.09 21.52 0.01
C PRO A 121 -3.33 22.23 -0.57
N LEU A 122 -4.21 21.48 -1.22
CA LEU A 122 -5.50 21.97 -1.72
C LEU A 122 -6.30 22.62 -0.57
N PRO A 123 -6.68 23.91 -0.64
CA PRO A 123 -7.39 24.55 0.46
C PRO A 123 -8.79 23.94 0.64
N LYS A 124 -9.14 23.54 1.87
CA LYS A 124 -10.49 23.11 2.23
C LYS A 124 -11.02 23.90 3.43
N ILE A 125 -11.70 25.00 3.13
CA ILE A 125 -12.22 25.95 4.15
C ILE A 125 -13.65 25.65 4.61
N GLN A 126 -14.32 24.67 3.98
CA GLN A 126 -15.69 24.30 4.33
C GLN A 126 -15.74 23.77 5.77
N ARG A 127 -16.72 24.24 6.53
CA ARG A 127 -17.04 23.73 7.88
C ARG A 127 -18.37 23.01 7.83
N VAL A 128 -18.48 21.94 8.61
CA VAL A 128 -19.70 21.15 8.78
C VAL A 128 -19.87 20.92 10.27
N ALA A 129 -21.11 21.05 10.78
CA ALA A 129 -21.40 20.77 12.17
C ALA A 129 -21.23 19.25 12.46
N PRO A 130 -20.64 18.86 13.60
CA PRO A 130 -20.50 17.46 13.96
C PRO A 130 -21.88 16.83 14.25
N VAL A 131 -22.08 15.62 13.71
CA VAL A 131 -23.25 14.78 14.00
C VAL A 131 -22.91 13.62 14.95
N SER A 132 -21.62 13.45 15.29
CA SER A 132 -21.17 12.52 16.33
C SER A 132 -21.42 13.14 17.71
N PRO A 133 -22.14 12.46 18.62
CA PRO A 133 -22.31 12.90 20.00
C PRO A 133 -20.99 13.21 20.70
N THR A 134 -19.96 12.37 20.50
CA THR A 134 -18.61 12.60 21.03
C THR A 134 -18.02 13.91 20.50
N LEU A 135 -18.11 14.18 19.19
CA LEU A 135 -17.60 15.43 18.62
C LEU A 135 -18.43 16.66 19.00
N GLN A 136 -19.73 16.52 19.22
CA GLN A 136 -20.58 17.61 19.72
C GLN A 136 -20.20 18.00 21.16
N GLN A 137 -19.86 17.02 22.00
CA GLN A 137 -19.33 17.29 23.33
C GLN A 137 -17.96 17.97 23.26
N LEU A 138 -17.08 17.50 22.38
CA LEU A 138 -15.78 18.14 22.15
C LEU A 138 -15.94 19.58 21.65
N GLU A 139 -16.84 19.84 20.71
CA GLU A 139 -17.12 21.20 20.20
C GLU A 139 -17.54 22.15 21.32
N LYS A 140 -18.44 21.71 22.21
CA LYS A 140 -18.85 22.49 23.40
C LYS A 140 -17.69 22.72 24.35
N ALA A 141 -16.87 21.71 24.61
CA ALA A 141 -15.69 21.84 25.46
C ALA A 141 -14.67 22.83 24.90
N LEU A 142 -14.43 22.79 23.58
CA LEU A 142 -13.58 23.75 22.87
C LEU A 142 -14.14 25.18 22.97
N ALA A 143 -15.46 25.35 22.80
CA ALA A 143 -16.11 26.64 22.98
C ALA A 143 -15.99 27.19 24.42
N ALA A 144 -15.87 26.29 25.41
CA ALA A 144 -15.60 26.63 26.81
C ALA A 144 -14.10 26.82 27.14
N GLY A 145 -13.21 26.78 26.13
CA GLY A 145 -11.77 26.99 26.29
C GLY A 145 -10.94 25.75 26.65
N ALA A 146 -11.53 24.55 26.59
CA ALA A 146 -10.75 23.31 26.72
C ALA A 146 -9.88 23.06 25.49
N GLY A 147 -8.84 22.22 25.64
CA GLY A 147 -8.01 21.74 24.53
C GLY A 147 -8.43 20.36 24.03
N THR A 148 -7.76 19.85 22.99
CA THR A 148 -8.02 18.52 22.39
C THR A 148 -7.17 17.38 22.97
N ALA A 149 -6.28 17.68 23.94
CA ALA A 149 -5.30 16.72 24.44
C ALA A 149 -5.93 15.44 25.03
N HIS A 150 -6.94 15.60 25.89
CA HIS A 150 -7.66 14.46 26.49
C HIS A 150 -8.35 13.61 25.42
N PHE A 151 -9.06 14.26 24.49
CA PHE A 151 -9.72 13.60 23.37
C PHE A 151 -8.75 12.70 22.57
N TRP A 152 -7.57 13.21 22.23
CA TRP A 152 -6.57 12.41 21.51
C TRP A 152 -5.95 11.30 22.35
N GLN A 153 -5.80 11.48 23.67
CA GLN A 153 -5.36 10.42 24.57
C GLN A 153 -6.39 9.28 24.65
N ASP A 154 -7.68 9.61 24.62
CA ASP A 154 -8.74 8.59 24.57
C ASP A 154 -8.70 7.80 23.27
N LEU A 155 -8.55 8.48 22.13
CA LEU A 155 -8.44 7.83 20.83
C LEU A 155 -7.15 7.01 20.67
N GLN A 156 -6.05 7.40 21.30
CA GLN A 156 -4.84 6.58 21.34
C GLN A 156 -5.05 5.27 22.10
N ARG A 157 -5.94 5.26 23.11
CA ARG A 157 -6.25 4.05 23.89
C ARG A 157 -7.30 3.17 23.23
N ASN A 158 -8.33 3.78 22.65
CA ASN A 158 -9.50 3.06 22.13
C ASN A 158 -9.45 2.83 20.61
N GLY A 159 -8.61 3.59 19.91
CA GLY A 159 -8.44 3.54 18.47
C GLY A 159 -9.45 4.37 17.68
N THR A 160 -9.27 4.36 16.36
CA THR A 160 -10.14 5.01 15.37
C THR A 160 -10.57 4.01 14.27
N PRO A 161 -11.65 4.28 13.52
CA PRO A 161 -12.56 5.43 13.66
C PRO A 161 -13.42 5.35 14.93
N LEU A 162 -14.06 6.45 15.32
CA LEU A 162 -15.10 6.41 16.34
C LEU A 162 -16.32 5.65 15.78
N VAL A 163 -16.90 4.77 16.59
CA VAL A 163 -18.10 4.00 16.24
C VAL A 163 -19.15 4.22 17.32
N GLU A 164 -20.27 4.83 16.96
CA GLU A 164 -21.36 5.18 17.87
C GLU A 164 -22.67 4.52 17.39
N PRO A 165 -23.56 4.08 18.30
CA PRO A 165 -24.84 3.52 17.89
C PRO A 165 -25.75 4.57 17.24
N VAL A 166 -26.55 4.15 16.26
CA VAL A 166 -27.66 4.94 15.70
C VAL A 166 -28.97 4.23 15.96
N ASP A 167 -29.05 2.96 15.55
CA ASP A 167 -30.14 2.03 15.84
C ASP A 167 -29.60 0.57 15.87
N ASP A 168 -30.50 -0.41 15.89
CA ASP A 168 -30.15 -1.84 15.96
C ASP A 168 -29.41 -2.34 14.70
N SER A 169 -29.64 -1.70 13.56
CA SER A 169 -29.14 -2.08 12.24
C SER A 169 -28.09 -1.14 11.66
N HIS A 170 -27.87 0.03 12.27
CA HIS A 170 -26.92 1.03 11.81
C HIS A 170 -26.00 1.55 12.91
N LYS A 171 -24.76 1.86 12.50
CA LYS A 171 -23.77 2.57 13.32
C LYS A 171 -23.38 3.87 12.65
N ARG A 172 -23.00 4.86 13.46
CA ARG A 172 -22.30 6.05 13.03
C ARG A 172 -20.82 5.79 13.11
N VAL A 173 -20.12 5.97 11.99
CA VAL A 173 -18.67 5.85 11.92
C VAL A 173 -18.08 7.22 11.62
N THR A 174 -17.20 7.69 12.49
CA THR A 174 -16.54 8.99 12.36
C THR A 174 -15.04 8.79 12.19
N PHE A 175 -14.57 9.03 10.96
CA PHE A 175 -13.16 9.02 10.59
C PHE A 175 -12.49 10.30 11.05
N LEU A 176 -11.26 10.18 11.55
CA LEU A 176 -10.57 11.25 12.27
C LEU A 176 -9.14 11.41 11.79
N TRP A 177 -8.64 12.64 11.80
CA TRP A 177 -7.23 12.93 11.58
C TRP A 177 -6.78 14.09 12.47
N ARG A 178 -5.54 14.01 12.97
CA ARG A 178 -4.95 15.04 13.84
C ARG A 178 -3.97 15.92 13.09
N GLY A 179 -4.18 17.23 13.12
CA GLY A 179 -3.15 18.23 12.82
C GLY A 179 -2.74 18.35 11.35
N ALA A 180 -3.62 18.05 10.38
CA ALA A 180 -3.36 18.44 9.00
C ALA A 180 -3.44 19.97 8.82
N LYS A 181 -2.70 20.51 7.87
CA LYS A 181 -2.56 21.95 7.63
C LYS A 181 -3.80 22.54 6.95
N GLN A 182 -4.28 21.93 5.88
CA GLN A 182 -5.31 22.53 5.01
C GLN A 182 -6.43 21.59 4.59
N ASN A 183 -6.18 20.28 4.52
CA ASN A 183 -7.19 19.31 4.14
C ASN A 183 -6.85 17.91 4.63
N VAL A 184 -7.87 17.06 4.70
CA VAL A 184 -7.71 15.60 4.81
C VAL A 184 -8.77 14.97 3.92
N PHE A 185 -8.41 13.94 3.16
CA PHE A 185 -9.35 13.13 2.39
C PHE A 185 -9.35 11.69 2.88
N ILE A 186 -10.50 11.02 2.76
CA ILE A 186 -10.59 9.56 2.92
C ILE A 186 -10.57 8.92 1.53
N LEU A 187 -9.64 7.99 1.32
CA LEU A 187 -9.58 7.12 0.14
C LEU A 187 -10.39 5.86 0.43
N GLY A 188 -11.45 5.67 -0.36
CA GLY A 188 -12.39 4.55 -0.19
C GLY A 188 -13.42 4.86 0.89
N SER A 189 -14.14 5.98 0.77
CA SER A 189 -15.19 6.32 1.72
C SER A 189 -16.38 5.35 1.64
N PRO A 190 -17.26 5.28 2.66
CA PRO A 190 -18.51 4.52 2.57
C PRO A 190 -19.41 4.94 1.38
N ALA A 191 -19.24 6.16 0.86
CA ALA A 191 -19.98 6.66 -0.30
C ALA A 191 -19.33 6.29 -1.66
N GLY A 192 -18.16 5.64 -1.65
CA GLY A 192 -17.47 5.20 -2.86
C GLY A 192 -16.58 6.25 -3.55
N ASP A 193 -16.27 7.38 -2.89
CA ASP A 193 -15.43 8.45 -3.46
C ASP A 193 -14.25 8.85 -2.55
N HIS A 194 -13.52 9.90 -2.96
CA HIS A 194 -12.44 10.54 -2.22
C HIS A 194 -12.97 11.74 -1.47
N ASP A 195 -13.54 11.46 -0.32
CA ASP A 195 -14.35 12.40 0.42
C ASP A 195 -13.48 13.28 1.34
N PRO A 196 -13.67 14.62 1.37
CA PRO A 196 -12.96 15.46 2.32
C PRO A 196 -13.48 15.23 3.74
N LEU A 197 -12.59 15.32 4.72
CA LEU A 197 -12.91 15.58 6.13
C LEU A 197 -12.96 17.09 6.36
N PHE A 198 -13.60 17.48 7.47
CA PHE A 198 -13.82 18.87 7.84
C PHE A 198 -13.17 19.17 9.19
N ARG A 199 -12.62 20.37 9.34
CA ARG A 199 -12.01 20.81 10.59
C ARG A 199 -13.09 21.14 11.63
N LEU A 200 -12.92 20.63 12.86
CA LEU A 200 -13.79 20.95 13.99
C LEU A 200 -13.38 22.31 14.60
N GLY A 201 -14.14 23.36 14.29
CA GLY A 201 -13.78 24.73 14.67
C GLY A 201 -12.39 25.11 14.17
N ASP A 202 -11.58 25.67 15.07
CA ASP A 202 -10.17 26.02 14.84
C ASP A 202 -9.19 25.03 15.52
N SER A 203 -9.67 23.84 15.88
CA SER A 203 -8.87 22.81 16.58
C SER A 203 -7.94 22.03 15.64
N ASP A 204 -7.21 21.05 16.16
CA ASP A 204 -6.41 20.10 15.38
C ASP A 204 -7.20 18.86 14.92
N VAL A 205 -8.53 18.83 15.11
CA VAL A 205 -9.39 17.69 14.75
C VAL A 205 -10.02 17.86 13.37
N TRP A 206 -9.74 16.91 12.48
CA TRP A 206 -10.42 16.74 11.21
C TRP A 206 -11.34 15.53 11.30
N PHE A 207 -12.57 15.64 10.79
CA PHE A 207 -13.55 14.55 10.90
C PHE A 207 -14.46 14.41 9.68
N ARG A 208 -14.99 13.21 9.51
CA ARG A 208 -16.19 12.98 8.68
C ARG A 208 -16.98 11.79 9.21
N SER A 209 -18.29 11.95 9.31
CA SER A 209 -19.20 10.94 9.84
C SER A 209 -20.09 10.35 8.75
N TYR A 210 -20.34 9.05 8.84
CA TYR A 210 -21.27 8.31 7.99
C TYR A 210 -22.20 7.49 8.88
N VAL A 211 -23.42 7.23 8.42
CA VAL A 211 -24.27 6.18 8.97
C VAL A 211 -24.16 5.00 8.01
N VAL A 212 -23.79 3.83 8.54
CA VAL A 212 -23.52 2.62 7.77
C VAL A 212 -24.22 1.42 8.41
N PRO A 213 -24.50 0.35 7.66
CA PRO A 213 -24.99 -0.91 8.23
C PRO A 213 -24.11 -1.39 9.39
N ALA A 214 -24.72 -1.96 10.42
CA ALA A 214 -24.03 -2.41 11.63
C ALA A 214 -23.05 -3.57 11.41
N ASP A 215 -23.04 -4.17 10.22
CA ASP A 215 -22.11 -5.21 9.79
C ASP A 215 -21.14 -4.73 8.70
N THR A 216 -20.98 -3.41 8.52
CA THR A 216 -20.09 -2.84 7.50
C THR A 216 -18.66 -3.31 7.68
N VAL A 217 -18.06 -3.77 6.58
CA VAL A 217 -16.62 -4.06 6.47
C VAL A 217 -16.05 -3.33 5.28
N MET A 218 -14.99 -2.56 5.50
CA MET A 218 -14.31 -1.82 4.44
C MET A 218 -12.87 -1.49 4.81
N GLN A 219 -12.03 -1.37 3.79
CA GLN A 219 -10.69 -0.84 3.93
C GLN A 219 -10.66 0.63 3.49
N TYR A 220 -9.83 1.44 4.13
CA TYR A 220 -9.67 2.85 3.79
C TYR A 220 -8.24 3.33 4.07
N LYS A 221 -7.90 4.49 3.49
CA LYS A 221 -6.72 5.29 3.86
C LYS A 221 -7.14 6.72 4.14
N LEU A 222 -6.35 7.44 4.92
CA LEU A 222 -6.47 8.87 5.12
C LEU A 222 -5.31 9.56 4.41
N ALA A 223 -5.59 10.68 3.76
CA ALA A 223 -4.63 11.46 2.99
C ALA A 223 -4.64 12.89 3.52
N PRO A 224 -3.77 13.23 4.48
CA PRO A 224 -3.62 14.60 4.93
C PRO A 224 -2.93 15.44 3.86
N ASP A 225 -3.27 16.71 3.79
CA ASP A 225 -2.55 17.73 3.05
C ASP A 225 -2.30 17.35 1.58
N VAL A 226 -3.33 16.81 0.92
CA VAL A 226 -3.28 16.44 -0.50
C VAL A 226 -2.87 17.68 -1.32
N PRO A 227 -1.84 17.58 -2.17
CA PRO A 227 -1.29 18.73 -2.88
C PRO A 227 -2.27 19.26 -3.92
N LEU A 228 -2.27 20.58 -4.12
CA LEU A 228 -2.80 21.19 -5.32
C LEU A 228 -1.87 20.84 -6.49
N VAL A 229 -2.42 20.27 -7.56
CA VAL A 229 -1.66 19.91 -8.76
C VAL A 229 -2.18 20.65 -9.98
N ASN A 230 -1.26 21.06 -10.85
CA ASN A 230 -1.61 21.59 -12.16
C ASN A 230 -1.95 20.40 -13.07
N GLY A 231 -3.17 20.35 -13.60
CA GLY A 231 -3.60 19.26 -14.47
C GLY A 231 -5.12 19.18 -14.58
N SER A 232 -5.59 18.04 -15.07
CA SER A 232 -7.01 17.74 -15.16
C SER A 232 -7.62 17.46 -13.77
N PRO A 233 -8.96 17.51 -13.63
CA PRO A 233 -9.64 17.03 -12.41
C PRO A 233 -9.26 15.59 -12.04
N ARG A 234 -8.94 14.76 -13.05
CA ARG A 234 -8.45 13.40 -12.83
C ARG A 234 -7.07 13.37 -12.18
N ASP A 235 -6.16 14.25 -12.60
CA ASP A 235 -4.83 14.37 -12.00
C ASP A 235 -4.93 14.86 -10.55
N GLN A 236 -5.79 15.84 -10.30
CA GLN A 236 -6.08 16.30 -8.94
C GLN A 236 -6.71 15.21 -8.07
N ARG A 237 -7.61 14.38 -8.61
CA ARG A 237 -8.17 13.25 -7.89
C ARG A 237 -7.11 12.19 -7.57
N ARG A 238 -6.15 11.94 -8.48
CA ARG A 238 -5.04 11.00 -8.26
C ARG A 238 -4.01 11.50 -7.24
N ALA A 239 -3.89 12.83 -7.05
CA ALA A 239 -2.96 13.43 -6.10
C ALA A 239 -3.15 12.93 -4.65
N ILE A 240 -4.32 12.39 -4.30
CA ILE A 240 -4.57 11.73 -3.01
C ILE A 240 -3.52 10.65 -2.67
N LEU A 241 -2.99 9.96 -3.69
CA LEU A 241 -2.00 8.88 -3.54
C LEU A 241 -0.65 9.37 -3.00
N VAL A 242 -0.37 10.67 -3.09
CA VAL A 242 0.86 11.29 -2.58
C VAL A 242 0.99 11.05 -1.07
N SER A 243 -0.10 11.26 -0.32
CA SER A 243 -0.11 11.23 1.14
C SER A 243 -1.03 10.17 1.75
N ALA A 244 -1.84 9.47 0.94
CA ALA A 244 -2.69 8.38 1.40
C ALA A 244 -1.91 7.33 2.19
N GLN A 245 -2.33 7.09 3.42
CA GLN A 245 -1.69 6.19 4.37
C GLN A 245 -2.74 5.61 5.31
N ARG A 246 -2.39 4.51 6.01
CA ARG A 246 -3.25 3.99 7.07
C ARG A 246 -3.55 5.05 8.12
N ASP A 247 -4.74 4.98 8.70
CA ASP A 247 -5.06 5.69 9.93
C ASP A 247 -4.09 5.24 11.04
N PRO A 248 -3.29 6.16 11.61
CA PRO A 248 -2.29 5.83 12.61
C PRO A 248 -2.87 5.31 13.92
N LEU A 249 -4.13 5.62 14.22
CA LEU A 249 -4.81 5.20 15.46
C LEU A 249 -5.76 4.02 15.24
N ASN A 250 -5.92 3.51 14.02
CA ASN A 250 -6.70 2.29 13.79
C ASN A 250 -5.82 1.05 14.08
N PRO A 251 -6.18 0.21 15.07
CA PRO A 251 -5.40 -0.98 15.42
C PRO A 251 -5.56 -2.13 14.40
N LEU A 252 -6.60 -2.09 13.56
CA LEU A 252 -6.87 -3.08 12.52
C LEU A 252 -6.32 -2.58 11.18
N THR A 253 -5.32 -3.29 10.67
CA THR A 253 -4.65 -2.95 9.41
C THR A 253 -4.67 -4.14 8.44
N LEU A 254 -4.75 -3.85 7.15
CA LEU A 254 -4.57 -4.81 6.07
C LEU A 254 -3.28 -4.49 5.28
N GLY A 255 -2.64 -5.54 4.79
CA GLY A 255 -1.33 -5.50 4.14
C GLY A 255 -0.24 -6.13 4.99
N GLU A 256 0.99 -6.21 4.45
CA GLU A 256 2.09 -6.87 5.14
C GLU A 256 2.44 -6.21 6.49
N LYS A 257 2.78 -7.04 7.49
CA LYS A 257 3.05 -6.60 8.86
C LYS A 257 4.15 -5.55 8.98
N TYR A 258 5.17 -5.63 8.12
CA TYR A 258 6.35 -4.75 8.14
C TYR A 258 6.38 -3.75 6.99
N ALA A 259 5.31 -3.68 6.19
CA ALA A 259 5.12 -2.62 5.22
C ALA A 259 5.02 -1.27 5.94
N ASP A 260 5.46 -0.21 5.25
CA ASP A 260 5.28 1.14 5.77
C ASP A 260 3.81 1.57 5.77
N ARG A 261 3.53 2.71 6.41
CA ARG A 261 2.18 3.25 6.54
C ARG A 261 1.48 3.58 5.21
N TRP A 262 2.22 3.79 4.12
CA TRP A 262 1.64 4.09 2.80
C TRP A 262 1.23 2.82 2.07
N ASN A 263 1.87 1.69 2.37
CA ASN A 263 1.58 0.38 1.80
C ASN A 263 0.61 -0.46 2.65
N GLN A 264 0.02 0.11 3.70
CA GLN A 264 -0.99 -0.52 4.54
C GLN A 264 -2.33 0.22 4.46
N PHE A 265 -3.43 -0.52 4.52
CA PHE A 265 -4.79 0.02 4.69
C PHE A 265 -5.22 -0.10 6.14
N SER A 266 -6.13 0.79 6.56
CA SER A 266 -6.90 0.59 7.80
C SER A 266 -8.18 -0.17 7.50
N LEU A 267 -8.59 -1.03 8.43
CA LEU A 267 -9.79 -1.83 8.34
C LEU A 267 -10.86 -1.30 9.30
N LEU A 268 -12.05 -1.05 8.78
CA LEU A 268 -13.27 -0.99 9.56
C LEU A 268 -13.93 -2.36 9.44
N ASP A 269 -14.12 -3.04 10.57
CA ASP A 269 -14.89 -4.28 10.64
C ASP A 269 -15.88 -4.18 11.81
N LEU A 270 -17.15 -3.95 11.48
CA LEU A 270 -18.25 -3.91 12.45
C LEU A 270 -18.93 -5.28 12.60
N SER A 271 -18.54 -6.27 11.79
CA SER A 271 -19.22 -7.56 11.76
C SER A 271 -18.84 -8.43 12.96
N PRO A 272 -19.80 -9.12 13.59
CA PRO A 272 -19.49 -10.06 14.67
C PRO A 272 -18.87 -11.38 14.16
N ALA A 273 -19.11 -11.79 12.90
CA ALA A 273 -18.54 -13.01 12.34
C ALA A 273 -18.46 -12.99 10.80
N ARG A 274 -17.29 -13.31 10.25
CA ARG A 274 -17.05 -13.57 8.81
C ARG A 274 -16.05 -14.69 8.61
N PHE A 275 -16.15 -15.41 7.50
CA PHE A 275 -15.15 -16.41 7.11
C PHE A 275 -13.80 -15.76 6.79
N CYS A 276 -13.81 -14.68 6.02
CA CYS A 276 -12.64 -13.85 5.75
C CYS A 276 -12.50 -12.82 6.87
N SER A 277 -11.76 -13.17 7.92
CA SER A 277 -11.42 -12.28 9.04
C SER A 277 -9.92 -12.15 9.20
N ALA A 278 -9.44 -11.09 9.85
CA ALA A 278 -8.03 -10.92 10.16
C ALA A 278 -7.44 -12.12 10.93
N GLN A 279 -8.25 -12.79 11.76
CA GLN A 279 -7.84 -14.00 12.46
C GLN A 279 -7.67 -15.20 11.51
N ALA A 280 -8.59 -15.37 10.56
CA ALA A 280 -8.53 -16.46 9.59
C ALA A 280 -7.35 -16.30 8.62
N THR A 281 -7.08 -15.09 8.15
CA THR A 281 -5.96 -14.78 7.26
C THR A 281 -4.60 -14.85 7.95
N ALA A 282 -4.54 -14.85 9.29
CA ALA A 282 -3.30 -15.01 10.05
C ALA A 282 -2.87 -16.48 10.26
N GLN A 283 -3.74 -17.46 10.00
CA GLN A 283 -3.41 -18.88 10.18
C GLN A 283 -2.63 -19.41 8.97
N PRO A 284 -1.51 -20.13 9.12
CA PRO A 284 -0.82 -20.70 7.96
C PRO A 284 -1.72 -21.74 7.26
N VAL A 285 -1.45 -22.00 5.97
CA VAL A 285 -1.98 -23.17 5.27
C VAL A 285 -1.45 -24.43 5.96
N ARG A 286 -2.35 -25.34 6.35
CA ARG A 286 -2.01 -26.55 7.12
C ARG A 286 -2.33 -27.84 6.40
N TYR A 287 -3.39 -27.84 5.59
CA TYR A 287 -3.94 -29.08 5.02
C TYR A 287 -3.62 -29.19 3.53
N GLY A 288 -3.90 -28.16 2.74
CA GLY A 288 -3.57 -28.12 1.33
C GLY A 288 -2.09 -27.83 1.03
N SER A 289 -1.79 -27.69 -0.25
CA SER A 289 -0.47 -27.30 -0.74
C SER A 289 -0.60 -26.12 -1.70
N LEU A 290 0.34 -25.18 -1.61
CA LEU A 290 0.45 -24.03 -2.49
C LEU A 290 1.74 -24.16 -3.31
N THR A 291 1.66 -24.02 -4.63
CA THR A 291 2.83 -24.06 -5.52
C THR A 291 2.81 -22.86 -6.46
N ARG A 292 3.89 -22.08 -6.49
CA ARG A 292 4.08 -20.97 -7.44
C ARG A 292 4.86 -21.43 -8.67
N LYS A 293 4.50 -20.93 -9.84
CA LYS A 293 5.14 -21.22 -11.13
C LYS A 293 5.12 -19.98 -12.01
N THR A 294 6.10 -19.86 -12.91
CA THR A 294 6.06 -18.87 -13.99
C THR A 294 5.41 -19.48 -15.23
N LEU A 295 4.42 -18.80 -15.79
CA LEU A 295 3.75 -19.15 -17.03
C LEU A 295 4.13 -18.13 -18.10
N PHE A 296 4.78 -18.59 -19.18
CA PHE A 296 4.99 -17.80 -20.38
C PHE A 296 3.81 -17.97 -21.35
N SER A 297 3.32 -16.87 -21.91
CA SER A 297 2.29 -16.85 -22.92
C SER A 297 2.84 -16.24 -24.21
N GLU A 298 3.03 -17.07 -25.24
CA GLU A 298 3.39 -16.58 -26.58
C GLU A 298 2.36 -15.59 -27.12
N ARG A 299 1.08 -15.86 -26.86
CA ARG A 299 -0.04 -15.02 -27.33
C ARG A 299 -0.04 -13.63 -26.70
N LEU A 300 0.31 -13.53 -25.42
CA LEU A 300 0.35 -12.24 -24.71
C LEU A 300 1.76 -11.61 -24.72
N GLY A 301 2.76 -12.35 -25.17
CA GLY A 301 4.16 -11.90 -25.21
C GLY A 301 4.73 -11.59 -23.83
N ASN A 302 4.25 -12.24 -22.78
CA ASN A 302 4.70 -12.00 -21.41
C ASN A 302 4.74 -13.26 -20.56
N SER A 303 5.48 -13.17 -19.46
CA SER A 303 5.53 -14.18 -18.40
C SER A 303 4.85 -13.63 -17.15
N ARG A 304 4.15 -14.49 -16.42
CA ARG A 304 3.50 -14.13 -15.15
C ARG A 304 3.60 -15.24 -14.12
N GLU A 305 3.49 -14.89 -12.85
CA GLU A 305 3.31 -15.89 -11.82
C GLU A 305 1.90 -16.47 -11.87
N ILE A 306 1.81 -17.78 -11.69
CA ILE A 306 0.59 -18.48 -11.29
C ILE A 306 0.86 -19.23 -9.98
N ALA A 307 -0.01 -19.08 -8.99
CA ALA A 307 0.02 -19.91 -7.79
C ALA A 307 -1.14 -20.90 -7.81
N ILE A 308 -0.88 -22.14 -7.45
CA ILE A 308 -1.88 -23.21 -7.47
C ILE A 308 -2.04 -23.74 -6.05
N TYR A 309 -3.21 -23.51 -5.46
CA TYR A 309 -3.63 -24.18 -4.23
C TYR A 309 -4.34 -25.50 -4.59
N ARG A 310 -3.90 -26.59 -3.96
CA ARG A 310 -4.53 -27.91 -4.03
C ARG A 310 -4.94 -28.36 -2.63
N PRO A 311 -6.22 -28.67 -2.40
CA PRO A 311 -6.69 -29.14 -1.10
C PRO A 311 -6.24 -30.57 -0.87
N HIS A 312 -5.92 -30.92 0.38
CA HIS A 312 -5.74 -32.31 0.75
C HIS A 312 -7.09 -32.99 0.89
N SER A 313 -7.37 -33.96 0.03
CA SER A 313 -8.63 -34.69 0.02
C SER A 313 -8.43 -36.09 -0.58
N ALA A 314 -9.22 -37.06 -0.12
CA ALA A 314 -9.13 -38.46 -0.57
C ALA A 314 -9.58 -38.65 -2.03
N GLN A 315 -10.42 -37.75 -2.54
CA GLN A 315 -10.88 -37.72 -3.91
C GLN A 315 -10.37 -36.44 -4.58
N PRO A 316 -9.94 -36.45 -5.85
CA PRO A 316 -9.53 -35.24 -6.54
C PRO A 316 -10.60 -34.14 -6.50
N ALA A 317 -10.17 -32.91 -6.23
CA ALA A 317 -11.06 -31.75 -6.27
C ALA A 317 -11.68 -31.62 -7.67
N ARG A 318 -13.02 -31.56 -7.72
CA ARG A 318 -13.79 -31.53 -8.98
C ARG A 318 -13.76 -30.18 -9.68
N TRP A 319 -13.60 -29.11 -8.91
CA TRP A 319 -13.72 -27.74 -9.39
C TRP A 319 -12.39 -27.00 -9.29
N THR A 320 -12.16 -26.10 -10.23
CA THR A 320 -11.01 -25.19 -10.24
C THR A 320 -11.53 -23.75 -10.30
N LEU A 321 -11.20 -22.96 -9.29
CA LEU A 321 -11.43 -21.52 -9.28
C LEU A 321 -10.23 -20.81 -9.90
N MET A 322 -10.46 -20.05 -10.97
CA MET A 322 -9.47 -19.12 -11.53
C MET A 322 -9.66 -17.76 -10.84
N LEU A 323 -8.65 -17.27 -10.13
CA LEU A 323 -8.70 -16.02 -9.39
C LEU A 323 -7.71 -15.01 -9.97
N PHE A 324 -8.23 -13.98 -10.64
CA PHE A 324 -7.44 -12.84 -11.10
C PHE A 324 -7.02 -11.94 -9.94
N ASP A 325 -6.07 -11.04 -10.18
CA ASP A 325 -5.38 -10.29 -9.12
C ASP A 325 -4.74 -11.24 -8.10
N GLY A 326 -4.22 -12.37 -8.59
CA GLY A 326 -3.81 -13.51 -7.78
C GLY A 326 -2.76 -13.16 -6.73
N LYS A 327 -1.80 -12.29 -7.09
CA LYS A 327 -0.79 -11.77 -6.17
C LYS A 327 -1.43 -11.02 -5.00
N THR A 328 -2.36 -10.10 -5.27
CA THR A 328 -3.10 -9.37 -4.22
C THR A 328 -3.91 -10.31 -3.33
N TYR A 329 -4.66 -11.24 -3.90
CA TYR A 329 -5.45 -12.18 -3.10
C TYR A 329 -4.61 -13.13 -2.24
N LEU A 330 -3.40 -13.47 -2.69
CA LEU A 330 -2.52 -14.40 -2.01
C LEU A 330 -1.58 -13.69 -1.01
N ASP A 331 -1.01 -12.57 -1.39
CA ASP A 331 0.07 -11.88 -0.65
C ASP A 331 -0.49 -10.82 0.29
N ASP A 332 -1.54 -10.10 -0.12
CA ASP A 332 -2.14 -9.04 0.73
C ASP A 332 -3.28 -9.59 1.59
N TYR A 333 -4.15 -10.41 0.99
CA TYR A 333 -5.36 -10.92 1.65
C TYR A 333 -5.23 -12.34 2.20
N HIS A 334 -4.22 -13.09 1.76
CA HIS A 334 -3.96 -14.48 2.16
C HIS A 334 -5.21 -15.37 2.14
N ILE A 335 -5.98 -15.29 1.06
CA ILE A 335 -7.26 -16.00 0.95
C ILE A 335 -7.08 -17.52 0.92
N ASP A 336 -5.92 -18.01 0.49
CA ASP A 336 -5.53 -19.42 0.54
C ASP A 336 -5.67 -20.01 1.94
N ARG A 337 -5.27 -19.27 2.98
CA ARG A 337 -5.39 -19.66 4.39
C ARG A 337 -6.84 -19.81 4.83
N VAL A 338 -7.69 -18.88 4.40
CA VAL A 338 -9.12 -18.91 4.68
C VAL A 338 -9.76 -20.13 4.01
N LEU A 339 -9.49 -20.33 2.72
CA LEU A 339 -10.01 -21.46 1.95
C LEU A 339 -9.57 -22.80 2.55
N ASP A 340 -8.30 -22.92 2.95
CA ASP A 340 -7.77 -24.12 3.60
C ASP A 340 -8.53 -24.47 4.88
N GLY A 341 -8.76 -23.48 5.75
CA GLY A 341 -9.51 -23.66 6.98
C GLY A 341 -11.01 -23.96 6.76
N LEU A 342 -11.63 -23.43 5.71
CA LEU A 342 -13.02 -23.73 5.35
C LEU A 342 -13.16 -25.16 4.80
N ILE A 343 -12.22 -25.60 3.97
CA ILE A 343 -12.20 -26.95 3.40
C ILE A 343 -11.97 -27.98 4.50
N ALA A 344 -11.01 -27.74 5.40
CA ALA A 344 -10.73 -28.64 6.52
C ALA A 344 -11.91 -28.79 7.49
N ARG A 345 -12.76 -27.76 7.62
CA ARG A 345 -13.98 -27.79 8.43
C ARG A 345 -15.22 -28.24 7.66
N HIS A 346 -15.07 -28.70 6.42
CA HIS A 346 -16.17 -29.10 5.53
C HIS A 346 -17.22 -28.01 5.29
N GLN A 347 -16.85 -26.74 5.46
CA GLN A 347 -17.70 -25.58 5.16
C GLN A 347 -17.60 -25.16 3.68
N LEU A 348 -16.54 -25.61 3.01
CA LEU A 348 -16.36 -25.49 1.56
C LEU A 348 -15.95 -26.87 1.02
N PRO A 349 -16.54 -27.35 -0.10
CA PRO A 349 -16.06 -28.58 -0.73
C PRO A 349 -14.61 -28.38 -1.24
N PRO A 350 -13.81 -29.45 -1.36
CA PRO A 350 -12.47 -29.36 -1.93
C PRO A 350 -12.50 -28.74 -3.33
N ILE A 351 -11.81 -27.61 -3.51
CA ILE A 351 -11.62 -26.91 -4.78
C ILE A 351 -10.13 -26.64 -5.02
N ASN A 352 -9.68 -26.78 -6.26
CA ASN A 352 -8.39 -26.21 -6.66
C ASN A 352 -8.55 -24.70 -6.86
N VAL A 353 -7.51 -23.93 -6.59
CA VAL A 353 -7.50 -22.49 -6.90
C VAL A 353 -6.25 -22.17 -7.69
N VAL A 354 -6.41 -21.43 -8.79
CA VAL A 354 -5.31 -20.91 -9.59
C VAL A 354 -5.35 -19.38 -9.47
N PHE A 355 -4.39 -18.85 -8.71
CA PHE A 355 -4.13 -17.43 -8.57
C PHE A 355 -3.33 -16.96 -9.79
N ILE A 356 -3.87 -16.00 -10.52
CA ILE A 356 -3.29 -15.50 -11.77
C ILE A 356 -2.81 -14.07 -11.54
N ASP A 357 -1.50 -13.85 -11.67
CA ASP A 357 -0.93 -12.51 -11.60
C ASP A 357 -1.36 -11.66 -12.81
N THR A 358 -1.72 -10.42 -12.51
CA THR A 358 -2.13 -9.39 -13.47
C THR A 358 -0.98 -8.43 -13.81
N LEU A 359 0.21 -8.69 -13.27
CA LEU A 359 1.46 -7.99 -13.56
C LEU A 359 1.45 -6.55 -13.05
N ASP A 360 1.28 -5.58 -13.95
CA ASP A 360 1.24 -4.16 -13.62
C ASP A 360 -0.09 -3.54 -14.06
N HIS A 361 -0.32 -2.30 -13.62
CA HIS A 361 -1.57 -1.60 -13.90
C HIS A 361 -1.84 -1.46 -15.41
N ALA A 362 -0.80 -1.25 -16.23
CA ALA A 362 -0.95 -1.08 -17.67
C ALA A 362 -1.40 -2.37 -18.35
N ARG A 363 -0.77 -3.50 -18.05
CA ARG A 363 -1.15 -4.82 -18.55
C ARG A 363 -2.50 -5.26 -18.02
N ARG A 364 -2.77 -5.10 -16.73
CA ARG A 364 -4.08 -5.36 -16.13
C ARG A 364 -5.22 -4.63 -16.86
N ALA A 365 -5.02 -3.34 -17.17
CA ALA A 365 -6.00 -2.53 -17.89
C ALA A 365 -6.20 -2.92 -19.36
N LYS A 366 -5.24 -3.63 -19.96
CA LYS A 366 -5.32 -4.14 -21.34
C LYS A 366 -5.84 -5.59 -21.41
N GLU A 367 -5.53 -6.40 -20.40
CA GLU A 367 -5.80 -7.85 -20.40
C GLU A 367 -7.11 -8.23 -19.73
N LEU A 368 -7.54 -7.53 -18.66
CA LEU A 368 -8.78 -7.90 -17.96
C LEU A 368 -10.07 -7.34 -18.58
N PRO A 369 -10.16 -6.04 -18.96
CA PRO A 369 -11.33 -5.55 -19.69
C PRO A 369 -11.44 -6.31 -21.02
N PRO A 370 -12.64 -6.77 -21.42
CA PRO A 370 -12.78 -8.01 -22.18
C PRO A 370 -11.74 -8.18 -23.30
N ASN A 371 -10.80 -9.10 -23.08
CA ASN A 371 -9.71 -9.38 -24.01
C ASN A 371 -9.72 -10.86 -24.40
N PRO A 372 -10.02 -11.20 -25.67
CA PRO A 372 -10.14 -12.59 -26.10
C PRO A 372 -8.81 -13.35 -26.07
N ASP A 373 -7.67 -12.66 -26.20
CA ASP A 373 -6.35 -13.30 -26.11
C ASP A 373 -5.99 -13.68 -24.69
N PHE A 374 -6.42 -12.87 -23.70
CA PHE A 374 -6.28 -13.23 -22.29
C PHE A 374 -7.17 -14.42 -21.92
N CYS A 375 -8.42 -14.47 -22.38
CA CYS A 375 -9.31 -15.60 -22.12
C CYS A 375 -8.79 -16.93 -22.72
N ARG A 376 -8.26 -16.89 -23.95
CA ARG A 376 -7.69 -18.06 -24.65
C ARG A 376 -6.40 -18.60 -24.03
N LEU A 377 -5.79 -17.89 -23.09
CA LEU A 377 -4.68 -18.43 -22.30
C LEU A 377 -5.14 -19.55 -21.36
N TYR A 378 -6.38 -19.49 -20.89
CA TYR A 378 -6.92 -20.37 -19.82
C TYR A 378 -8.07 -21.26 -20.27
N GLY A 379 -8.57 -21.09 -21.50
CA GLY A 379 -9.60 -21.90 -22.13
C GLY A 379 -9.15 -22.43 -23.48
N ALA A 380 -9.50 -23.70 -23.76
CA ALA A 380 -9.22 -24.41 -25.01
C ALA A 380 -9.92 -23.78 -26.23
#